data_AF-A0A968NQP3-F1
#
_entry.id   AF-A0A968NQP3-F1
#
_cell.length_a   1.000
_cell.length_b   1.000
_cell.length_c   1.000
_cell.angle_alpha   90.00
_cell.angle_beta   90.00
_cell.angle_gamma   90.00
#
_symmetry.space_group_name_H-M   'P 1'
#
loop_
_entity.id
_entity.type
_entity.pdbx_description
1 polymer ?
#
loop_
_entity_poly.entity_id
_entity_poly.type
_entity_poly.pdbx_seq_one_letter_code
_entity_poly.pdbx_strand_id
1 'polypeptide(L)'
;MRRGSGGLSHAETVAWIHQFQPDCFVGFNSGEPAGRILLRERGQPGDVNDPKATRHNKNMIEASHPFLVAEFTYPILPPHQGGANWFYSLPEHDNLCHPAEKLYQDYLGAVKYGNIFSINIGPDYQGKLREIDVNTLRQTGGMIRAQAPGDDK
;
A
#
# COMPACT_ATOMS: atom_id res chain seq x y z
N MET A 1 -24.68 -9.19 -3.72
CA MET A 1 -24.05 -8.55 -4.89
C MET A 1 -23.48 -9.65 -5.78
N ARG A 2 -24.00 -9.86 -6.99
CA ARG A 2 -23.40 -10.82 -7.95
C ARG A 2 -22.16 -10.15 -8.55
N ARG A 3 -20.97 -10.71 -8.32
CA ARG A 3 -19.76 -10.35 -9.09
C ARG A 3 -20.01 -10.76 -10.55
N GLY A 4 -19.67 -9.90 -11.50
CA GLY A 4 -19.82 -10.22 -12.92
C GLY A 4 -18.94 -11.43 -13.28
N SER A 5 -19.53 -12.47 -13.86
CA SER A 5 -18.84 -13.72 -14.24
C SER A 5 -18.20 -13.66 -15.63
N GLY A 6 -18.07 -12.47 -16.22
CA GLY A 6 -17.62 -12.28 -17.61
C GLY A 6 -16.11 -12.16 -17.80
N GLY A 7 -15.32 -12.20 -16.72
CA GLY A 7 -13.86 -12.05 -16.76
C GLY A 7 -13.12 -13.33 -16.36
N LEU A 8 -11.79 -13.32 -16.56
CA LEU A 8 -10.89 -14.35 -16.05
C LEU A 8 -10.98 -14.45 -14.52
N SER A 9 -10.81 -15.65 -13.98
CA SER A 9 -10.56 -15.84 -12.55
C SER A 9 -9.24 -15.16 -12.13
N HIS A 10 -9.02 -15.01 -10.82
CA HIS A 10 -7.74 -14.46 -10.33
C HIS A 10 -6.56 -15.32 -10.76
N ALA A 11 -6.69 -16.66 -10.72
CA ALA A 11 -5.63 -17.58 -11.14
C ALA A 11 -5.32 -17.44 -12.64
N GLU A 12 -6.35 -17.40 -13.49
CA GLU A 12 -6.18 -17.18 -14.94
C GLU A 12 -5.61 -15.79 -15.25
N THR A 13 -6.00 -14.76 -14.49
CA THR A 13 -5.45 -13.41 -14.62
C THR A 13 -3.96 -13.38 -14.28
N VAL A 14 -3.55 -14.04 -13.20
CA VAL A 14 -2.12 -14.17 -12.83
C VAL A 14 -1.34 -14.87 -13.93
N ALA A 15 -1.85 -16.01 -14.41
CA ALA A 15 -1.20 -16.77 -15.48
C ALA A 15 -1.06 -15.95 -16.76
N TRP A 16 -2.09 -15.19 -17.13
CA TRP A 16 -2.07 -14.32 -18.30
C TRP A 16 -1.05 -13.17 -18.16
N ILE A 17 -1.03 -12.47 -17.02
CA ILE A 17 -0.04 -11.40 -16.76
C ILE A 17 1.39 -11.95 -16.83
N HIS A 18 1.64 -13.13 -16.24
CA HIS A 18 2.96 -13.74 -16.19
C HIS A 18 3.47 -14.24 -17.55
N GLN A 19 2.63 -14.35 -18.58
CA GLN A 19 3.09 -14.57 -19.96
C GLN A 19 3.90 -13.38 -20.48
N PHE A 20 3.58 -12.16 -20.02
CA PHE A 20 4.20 -10.93 -20.49
C PHE A 20 5.17 -10.33 -19.47
N GLN A 21 4.91 -10.50 -18.18
CA GLN A 21 5.67 -9.94 -17.07
C GLN A 21 5.85 -11.00 -15.97
N PRO A 22 6.74 -12.00 -16.16
CA PRO A 22 6.86 -13.18 -15.29
C PRO A 22 7.25 -12.87 -13.83
N ASP A 23 7.88 -11.71 -13.62
CA ASP A 23 8.33 -11.24 -12.30
C ASP A 23 7.38 -10.22 -11.67
N CYS A 24 6.26 -9.90 -12.33
CA CYS A 24 5.28 -8.96 -11.77
C CYS A 24 4.61 -9.54 -10.52
N PHE A 25 4.61 -8.78 -9.44
CA PHE A 25 3.77 -9.05 -8.28
C PHE A 25 2.30 -8.78 -8.64
N VAL A 26 1.50 -9.84 -8.68
CA VAL A 26 0.06 -9.77 -8.86
C VAL A 26 -0.62 -10.18 -7.55
N GLY A 27 -1.62 -9.42 -7.13
CA GLY A 27 -2.42 -9.68 -5.94
C GLY A 27 -3.80 -9.06 -6.06
N PHE A 28 -4.71 -9.50 -5.20
CA PHE A 28 -6.11 -9.11 -5.23
C PHE A 28 -6.57 -8.69 -3.84
N ASN A 29 -7.38 -7.64 -3.76
CA ASN A 29 -7.82 -7.06 -2.48
C ASN A 29 -9.13 -7.68 -1.96
N SER A 30 -9.66 -8.74 -2.58
CA SER A 30 -10.81 -9.54 -2.11
C SER A 30 -10.98 -10.76 -3.00
N GLY A 31 -11.79 -11.75 -2.60
CA GLY A 31 -12.09 -12.95 -3.39
C GLY A 31 -11.12 -14.10 -3.16
N GLU A 32 -10.98 -14.99 -4.14
CA GLU A 32 -10.08 -16.14 -4.05
C GLU A 32 -8.61 -15.70 -4.03
N PRO A 33 -7.76 -16.24 -3.14
CA PRO A 33 -6.33 -15.95 -3.14
C PRO A 33 -5.66 -16.37 -4.46
N ALA A 34 -4.80 -15.51 -5.00
CA ALA A 34 -3.94 -15.84 -6.12
C ALA A 34 -2.74 -14.88 -6.18
N GLY A 35 -1.72 -15.25 -6.95
CA GLY A 35 -0.54 -14.42 -7.17
C GLY A 35 0.48 -14.53 -6.05
N ARG A 36 1.36 -13.52 -5.93
CA ARG A 36 2.55 -13.56 -5.05
C ARG A 36 2.56 -12.48 -3.98
N ILE A 37 1.65 -11.51 -4.04
CA ILE A 37 1.57 -10.42 -3.07
C ILE A 37 0.21 -10.40 -2.36
N LEU A 38 0.25 -10.27 -1.03
CA LEU A 38 -0.93 -10.05 -0.21
C LEU A 38 -1.17 -8.54 -0.07
N LEU A 39 -2.31 -8.05 -0.56
CA LEU A 39 -2.68 -6.64 -0.46
C LEU A 39 -3.39 -6.36 0.87
N ARG A 40 -2.96 -5.33 1.60
CA ARG A 40 -3.54 -4.90 2.89
C ARG A 40 -3.94 -3.43 2.81
N GLU A 41 -5.01 -3.13 2.10
CA GLU A 41 -5.60 -1.79 2.10
C GLU A 41 -5.96 -1.37 3.53
N ARG A 42 -5.42 -0.22 3.96
CA ARG A 42 -5.49 0.31 5.34
C ARG A 42 -5.00 -0.68 6.39
N GLY A 43 -4.09 -1.57 6.01
CA GLY A 43 -3.39 -2.47 6.91
C GLY A 43 -2.24 -1.76 7.63
N GLN A 44 -1.41 -2.58 8.24
CA GLN A 44 -0.25 -2.15 9.01
C GLN A 44 0.91 -3.14 8.80
N PRO A 45 2.14 -2.78 9.21
CA PRO A 45 3.25 -3.71 9.21
C PRO A 45 2.95 -4.98 10.03
N GLY A 46 3.39 -6.13 9.54
CA GLY A 46 3.31 -7.41 10.24
C GLY A 46 3.68 -8.59 9.34
N ASP A 47 3.91 -9.75 9.96
CA ASP A 47 4.22 -11.00 9.24
C ASP A 47 3.20 -11.27 8.13
N VAL A 48 3.64 -11.84 7.00
CA VAL A 48 2.78 -12.06 5.82
C VAL A 48 1.48 -12.80 6.15
N ASN A 49 1.53 -13.71 7.13
CA ASN A 49 0.41 -14.52 7.59
C ASN A 49 -0.29 -14.00 8.86
N ASP A 50 -0.03 -12.75 9.31
CA ASP A 50 -0.69 -12.18 10.47
C ASP A 50 -2.08 -11.60 10.10
N PRO A 51 -3.21 -12.20 10.54
CA PRO A 51 -4.54 -11.69 10.27
C PRO A 51 -4.84 -10.36 10.97
N LYS A 52 -4.04 -9.94 11.96
CA LYS A 52 -4.16 -8.64 12.61
C LYS A 52 -3.52 -7.51 11.81
N ALA A 53 -2.62 -7.84 10.87
CA ALA A 53 -1.96 -6.86 10.01
C ALA A 53 -2.84 -6.39 8.84
N THR A 54 -3.99 -7.05 8.59
CA THR A 54 -4.93 -6.70 7.52
C THR A 54 -6.29 -6.24 8.05
N ARG A 55 -6.91 -5.29 7.35
CA ARG A 55 -8.26 -4.81 7.66
C ARG A 55 -9.35 -5.57 6.90
N HIS A 56 -9.08 -5.93 5.64
CA HIS A 56 -10.13 -6.42 4.71
C HIS A 56 -9.96 -7.89 4.29
N ASN A 57 -8.73 -8.41 4.23
CA ASN A 57 -8.43 -9.69 3.54
C ASN A 57 -8.06 -10.83 4.49
N LYS A 58 -8.72 -10.90 5.65
CA LYS A 58 -8.44 -11.93 6.66
C LYS A 58 -8.65 -13.35 6.13
N ASN A 59 -9.69 -13.54 5.32
CA ASN A 59 -10.01 -14.81 4.68
C ASN A 59 -8.89 -15.32 3.76
N MET A 60 -8.11 -14.43 3.13
CA MET A 60 -7.00 -14.85 2.26
C MET A 60 -5.82 -15.40 3.05
N ILE A 61 -5.62 -14.88 4.26
CA ILE A 61 -4.58 -15.37 5.19
C ILE A 61 -5.01 -16.74 5.73
N GLU A 62 -6.28 -16.90 6.09
CA GLU A 62 -6.83 -18.17 6.59
C GLU A 62 -6.77 -19.30 5.55
N ALA A 63 -6.88 -18.96 4.26
CA ALA A 63 -6.77 -19.91 3.16
C ALA A 63 -5.35 -20.48 2.94
N SER A 64 -4.34 -20.02 3.70
CA SER A 64 -2.95 -20.53 3.66
C SER A 64 -2.30 -20.46 2.26
N HIS A 65 -2.67 -19.46 1.45
CA HIS A 65 -2.04 -19.23 0.15
C HIS A 65 -0.58 -18.76 0.33
N PRO A 66 0.40 -19.30 -0.42
CA PRO A 66 1.82 -19.02 -0.21
C PRO A 66 2.26 -17.68 -0.80
N PHE A 67 1.77 -16.57 -0.24
CA PHE A 67 2.24 -15.23 -0.59
C PHE A 67 3.73 -15.07 -0.26
N LEU A 68 4.48 -14.39 -1.13
CA LEU A 68 5.91 -14.11 -0.93
C LEU A 68 6.12 -12.86 -0.08
N VAL A 69 5.23 -11.88 -0.23
CA VAL A 69 5.33 -10.57 0.41
C VAL A 69 3.94 -10.01 0.68
N ALA A 70 3.82 -9.13 1.68
CA ALA A 70 2.64 -8.33 1.91
C ALA A 70 2.93 -6.86 1.57
N GLU A 71 1.97 -6.19 0.93
CA GLU A 71 1.91 -4.74 0.86
C GLU A 71 0.88 -4.23 1.86
N PHE A 72 1.18 -3.14 2.57
CA PHE A 72 0.16 -2.33 3.19
C PHE A 72 0.18 -0.91 2.61
N THR A 73 -1.01 -0.32 2.50
CA THR A 73 -1.20 0.98 1.86
C THR A 73 -2.31 1.78 2.51
N TYR A 74 -2.17 3.09 2.50
CA TYR A 74 -3.18 4.04 2.97
C TYR A 74 -2.96 5.40 2.29
N PRO A 75 -3.97 6.29 2.26
CA PRO A 75 -3.79 7.63 1.74
C PRO A 75 -2.90 8.47 2.65
N ILE A 76 -2.12 9.38 2.06
CA ILE A 76 -1.32 10.34 2.83
C ILE A 76 -2.19 11.30 3.66
N LEU A 77 -3.47 11.44 3.30
CA LEU A 77 -4.45 12.18 4.08
C LEU A 77 -4.78 11.47 5.41
N PRO A 78 -4.68 12.16 6.56
CA PRO A 78 -5.17 11.64 7.83
C PRO A 78 -6.70 11.53 7.83
N PRO A 79 -7.32 10.82 8.80
CA PRO A 79 -8.76 10.81 8.95
C PRO A 79 -9.35 12.24 9.01
N HIS A 80 -10.34 12.50 8.16
CA HIS A 80 -10.95 13.82 8.00
C HIS A 80 -12.44 13.68 7.65
N GLN A 81 -13.17 14.80 7.67
CA GLN A 81 -14.59 14.85 7.30
C GLN A 81 -14.76 15.34 5.86
N GLY A 82 -15.73 14.76 5.14
CA GLY A 82 -16.01 15.05 3.73
C GLY A 82 -14.94 14.52 2.77
N GLY A 83 -15.17 14.72 1.47
CA GLY A 83 -14.19 14.40 0.41
C GLY A 83 -13.86 12.92 0.22
N ALA A 84 -12.94 12.67 -0.71
CA ALA A 84 -12.39 11.36 -1.00
C ALA A 84 -11.13 11.11 -0.17
N ASN A 85 -10.90 9.86 0.20
CA ASN A 85 -9.73 9.48 0.96
C ASN A 85 -8.49 9.29 0.07
N TRP A 86 -8.66 8.65 -1.09
CA TRP A 86 -7.57 8.16 -1.96
C TRP A 86 -7.23 9.09 -3.14
N PHE A 87 -8.04 10.13 -3.33
CA PHE A 87 -7.91 11.09 -4.42
C PHE A 87 -7.96 12.48 -3.83
N TYR A 88 -7.32 13.42 -4.52
CA TYR A 88 -7.60 14.83 -4.26
C TYR A 88 -9.08 15.12 -4.50
N SER A 89 -9.72 15.81 -3.58
CA SER A 89 -11.16 16.08 -3.70
C SER A 89 -11.62 17.46 -3.27
N LEU A 90 -11.02 18.03 -2.22
CA LEU A 90 -11.54 19.22 -1.55
C LEU A 90 -10.39 20.13 -1.11
N PRO A 91 -10.39 21.43 -1.47
CA PRO A 91 -9.37 22.39 -1.04
C PRO A 91 -9.26 22.50 0.49
N GLU A 92 -10.32 22.21 1.22
CA GLU A 92 -10.33 22.19 2.69
C GLU A 92 -9.32 21.17 3.26
N HIS A 93 -8.88 20.20 2.47
CA HIS A 93 -7.89 19.19 2.85
C HIS A 93 -6.46 19.55 2.45
N ASP A 94 -6.23 20.70 1.82
CA ASP A 94 -4.91 21.10 1.27
C ASP A 94 -3.80 21.17 2.30
N ASN A 95 -4.16 21.45 3.55
CA ASN A 95 -3.22 21.52 4.67
C ASN A 95 -3.22 20.24 5.52
N LEU A 96 -3.88 19.17 5.05
CA LEU A 96 -3.90 17.87 5.73
C LEU A 96 -2.91 16.91 5.09
N CYS A 97 -2.03 16.36 5.92
CA CYS A 97 -1.05 15.36 5.57
C CYS A 97 -0.69 14.58 6.84
N HIS A 98 -0.48 13.27 6.75
CA HIS A 98 0.10 12.52 7.86
C HIS A 98 1.49 13.09 8.22
N PRO A 99 1.86 13.14 9.51
CA PRO A 99 3.18 13.63 9.88
C PRO A 99 4.28 12.69 9.39
N ALA A 100 5.43 13.25 9.00
CA ALA A 100 6.57 12.48 8.50
C ALA A 100 7.02 11.38 9.48
N GLU A 101 6.98 11.67 10.79
CA GLU A 101 7.32 10.70 11.83
C GLU A 101 6.44 9.44 11.76
N LYS A 102 5.14 9.59 11.51
CA LYS A 102 4.24 8.43 11.36
C LYS A 102 4.67 7.59 10.15
N LEU A 103 4.88 8.22 8.99
CA LEU A 103 5.30 7.50 7.78
C LEU A 103 6.64 6.80 7.98
N TYR A 104 7.54 7.44 8.73
CA TYR A 104 8.84 6.86 9.06
C TYR A 104 8.71 5.62 9.97
N GLN A 105 7.87 5.67 11.00
CA GLN A 105 7.60 4.50 11.85
C GLN A 105 6.94 3.35 11.08
N ASP A 106 6.01 3.66 10.17
CA ASP A 106 5.40 2.67 9.30
C ASP A 106 6.43 2.04 8.36
N TYR A 107 7.37 2.83 7.81
CA TYR A 107 8.52 2.33 7.05
C TYR A 107 9.39 1.38 7.88
N LEU A 108 9.75 1.75 9.12
CA LEU A 108 10.56 0.89 9.99
C LEU A 108 9.85 -0.44 10.28
N GLY A 109 8.53 -0.40 10.50
CA GLY A 109 7.73 -1.61 10.61
C GLY A 109 7.78 -2.45 9.34
N ALA A 110 7.70 -1.83 8.17
CA ALA A 110 7.77 -2.53 6.90
C ALA A 110 9.12 -3.24 6.72
N VAL A 111 10.23 -2.55 7.01
CA VAL A 111 11.59 -3.14 6.98
C VAL A 111 11.68 -4.33 7.92
N LYS A 112 11.16 -4.19 9.15
CA LYS A 112 11.19 -5.26 10.16
C LYS A 112 10.52 -6.55 9.69
N TYR A 113 9.38 -6.45 9.01
CA TYR A 113 8.59 -7.62 8.57
C TYR A 113 8.77 -7.96 7.08
N GLY A 114 9.70 -7.29 6.37
CA GLY A 114 9.88 -7.47 4.94
C GLY A 114 8.63 -7.14 4.12
N ASN A 115 7.78 -6.21 4.59
CA ASN A 115 6.60 -5.77 3.85
C ASN A 115 6.98 -4.71 2.81
N ILE A 116 6.16 -4.58 1.76
CA ILE A 116 6.14 -3.41 0.89
C ILE A 116 5.29 -2.33 1.58
N PHE A 117 5.89 -1.16 1.81
CA PHE A 117 5.16 0.01 2.28
C PHE A 117 4.85 0.93 1.10
N SER A 118 3.57 1.04 0.77
CA SER A 118 3.06 1.93 -0.26
C SER A 118 2.25 3.06 0.37
N ILE A 119 2.44 4.30 -0.10
CA ILE A 119 1.65 5.45 0.32
C ILE A 119 0.91 6.02 -0.89
N ASN A 120 -0.41 6.19 -0.78
CA ASN A 120 -1.20 6.80 -1.84
C ASN A 120 -1.17 8.33 -1.71
N ILE A 121 -0.95 9.00 -2.84
CA ILE A 121 -0.90 10.45 -2.94
C ILE A 121 -1.67 10.84 -4.20
N GLY A 122 -2.81 11.51 -4.01
CA GLY A 122 -3.63 12.00 -5.11
C GLY A 122 -3.08 13.34 -5.63
N PRO A 123 -2.72 13.46 -6.92
CA PRO A 123 -2.42 14.75 -7.52
C PRO A 123 -3.64 15.68 -7.46
N ASP A 124 -3.39 16.98 -7.36
CA ASP A 124 -4.41 18.04 -7.43
C ASP A 124 -5.02 18.18 -8.84
N TYR A 125 -5.95 19.12 -9.01
CA TYR A 125 -6.58 19.37 -10.32
C TYR A 125 -5.63 19.89 -11.41
N GLN A 126 -4.41 20.32 -11.05
CA GLN A 126 -3.36 20.67 -12.01
C GLN A 126 -2.45 19.48 -12.35
N GLY A 127 -2.73 18.30 -11.79
CA GLY A 127 -1.91 17.11 -11.95
C GLY A 127 -0.60 17.15 -11.15
N LYS A 128 -0.54 17.97 -10.09
CA LYS A 128 0.66 18.13 -9.25
C LYS A 128 0.43 17.54 -7.86
N LEU A 129 1.52 17.09 -7.23
CA LEU A 129 1.48 16.80 -5.79
C LEU A 129 1.46 18.13 -5.03
N ARG A 130 0.68 18.17 -3.94
CA ARG A 130 0.61 19.36 -3.07
C ARG A 130 1.95 19.57 -2.37
N GLU A 131 2.30 20.83 -2.10
CA GLU A 131 3.58 21.15 -1.45
C GLU A 131 3.74 20.49 -0.08
N ILE A 132 2.66 20.40 0.70
CA ILE A 132 2.67 19.72 2.01
C ILE A 132 3.03 18.23 1.89
N ASP A 133 2.50 17.53 0.88
CA ASP A 133 2.80 16.11 0.66
C ASP A 133 4.27 15.95 0.28
N VAL A 134 4.76 16.77 -0.65
CA VAL A 134 6.16 16.74 -1.09
C VAL A 134 7.11 17.02 0.08
N ASN A 135 6.81 18.00 0.92
CA ASN A 135 7.63 18.36 2.08
C ASN A 135 7.66 17.23 3.12
N THR A 136 6.50 16.63 3.43
CA THR A 136 6.40 15.46 4.32
C THR A 136 7.21 14.27 3.79
N LEU A 137 7.13 13.97 2.50
CA LEU A 137 7.88 12.87 1.88
C LEU A 137 9.40 13.13 1.89
N ARG A 138 9.82 14.38 1.63
CA ARG A 138 11.23 14.77 1.73
C ARG A 138 11.78 14.59 3.14
N GLN A 139 11.01 15.01 4.15
CA GLN A 139 11.37 14.82 5.55
C GLN A 139 11.44 13.33 5.91
N THR A 140 10.44 12.54 5.52
CA THR A 140 10.41 11.08 5.72
C THR A 140 11.65 10.43 5.08
N GLY A 141 11.94 10.74 3.81
CA GLY A 141 13.13 10.23 3.13
C GLY A 141 14.44 10.69 3.77
N GLY A 142 14.46 11.89 4.37
CA GLY A 142 15.58 12.37 5.18
C GLY A 142 15.83 11.50 6.41
N MET A 143 14.77 11.15 7.15
CA MET A 143 14.85 10.25 8.31
C MET A 143 15.35 8.86 7.91
N ILE A 144 14.83 8.30 6.81
CA ILE A 144 15.26 7.01 6.27
C ILE A 144 16.77 7.01 5.95
N ARG A 145 17.25 8.02 5.23
CA ARG A 145 18.68 8.11 4.87
C ARG A 145 19.58 8.33 6.07
N ALA A 146 19.14 9.09 7.07
CA ALA A 146 19.93 9.36 8.27
C ALA A 146 20.17 8.11 9.14
N GLN A 147 19.30 7.09 9.03
CA GLN A 147 19.46 5.81 9.72
C GLN A 147 19.96 4.67 8.82
N ALA A 148 20.14 4.92 7.52
CA ALA A 148 20.81 3.96 6.67
C ALA A 148 22.25 3.81 7.16
N PRO A 149 22.79 2.58 7.33
CA PRO A 149 24.21 2.41 7.59
C PRO A 149 24.96 3.17 6.50
N GLY A 150 25.91 4.02 6.91
CA GLY A 150 26.74 4.74 5.97
C GLY A 150 27.35 3.72 5.01
N ASP A 151 27.26 3.98 3.71
CA ASP A 151 28.08 3.27 2.73
C ASP A 151 29.54 3.58 3.09
N ASP A 152 30.12 2.79 4.00
CA ASP A 152 31.56 2.68 4.16
C ASP A 152 32.08 2.04 2.86
N LYS A 153 32.32 2.89 1.86
CA LYS A 153 33.12 2.60 0.68
C LYS A 153 34.48 3.26 0.81
#